data_AF-A3MUS7-F1
#
_entry.id   AF-A3MUS7-F1
#
_cell.length_a   1.000
_cell.length_b   1.000
_cell.length_c   1.000
_cell.angle_alpha   90.00
_cell.angle_beta   90.00
_cell.angle_gamma   90.00
#
_symmetry.space_group_name_H-M   'P 1'
#
loop_
_entity.id
_entity.type
_entity.pdbx_description
1 polymer ?
#
loop_
_entity_poly.entity_id
_entity_poly.type
_entity_poly.pdbx_seq_one_letter_code
_entity_poly.pdbx_strand_id
1 'polypeptide(L)' 'MEEDKRQGVEERLRKLPVDYTYDEDEVVVKVGKGKRLPEDQFRDTINQLKKMGFKFDPDTKTWRKKV' A
#
# COMPACT_ATOMS: atom_id res chain seq x y z
N MET A 1 12.48 9.16 15.57
CA MET A 1 11.17 9.66 15.10
C MET A 1 10.68 8.92 13.84
N GLU A 2 11.04 7.64 13.68
CA GLU A 2 10.59 6.81 12.52
C GLU A 2 9.44 5.86 12.89
N GLU A 3 9.31 5.48 14.18
CA GLU A 3 8.19 4.68 14.68
C GLU A 3 6.81 5.32 14.43
N ASP A 4 6.69 6.64 14.59
CA ASP A 4 5.44 7.38 14.38
C ASP A 4 4.97 7.32 12.91
N LYS A 5 5.92 7.36 11.96
CA LYS A 5 5.62 7.23 10.53
C LYS A 5 5.18 5.82 10.15
N ARG A 6 5.75 4.79 10.78
CA ARG A 6 5.39 3.38 10.53
C ARG A 6 3.98 3.08 11.03
N GLN A 7 3.64 3.49 12.26
CA GLN A 7 2.29 3.31 12.82
C GLN A 7 1.21 4.01 11.99
N GLY A 8 1.46 5.25 11.54
CA GLY A 8 0.49 5.98 10.71
C GLY A 8 0.25 5.37 9.32
N VAL A 9 1.25 4.71 8.74
CA VAL A 9 1.10 4.00 7.45
C VAL A 9 0.27 2.73 7.64
N GLU A 10 0.57 1.92 8.65
CA GLU A 10 -0.18 0.69 8.92
C GLU A 10 -1.65 0.94 9.21
N GLU A 11 -1.97 1.92 10.05
CA GLU A 11 -3.35 2.22 10.39
C GLU A 11 -4.18 2.58 9.15
N ARG A 12 -3.57 3.30 8.21
CA ARG A 12 -4.19 3.64 6.93
C ARG A 12 -4.32 2.43 6.01
N LEU A 13 -3.28 1.61 5.88
CA LEU A 13 -3.33 0.40 5.03
C LEU A 13 -4.40 -0.59 5.50
N ARG A 14 -4.59 -0.75 6.81
CA ARG A 14 -5.64 -1.62 7.38
C ARG A 14 -7.06 -1.18 7.00
N LYS A 15 -7.27 0.11 6.73
CA LYS A 15 -8.56 0.68 6.28
C LYS A 15 -8.78 0.54 4.78
N LEU A 16 -7.76 0.14 4.01
CA LEU A 16 -7.82 -0.02 2.57
C LEU A 16 -8.04 -1.50 2.18
N PRO A 17 -8.63 -1.74 0.99
CA PRO A 17 -8.79 -3.10 0.45
C PRO A 17 -7.45 -3.62 -0.14
N VAL A 18 -6.41 -3.66 0.70
CA VAL A 18 -5.05 -4.07 0.33
C VAL A 18 -4.52 -5.13 1.28
N ASP A 19 -3.63 -5.98 0.76
CA ASP A 19 -2.72 -6.78 1.57
C ASP A 19 -1.38 -6.07 1.64
N TYR A 20 -0.69 -6.13 2.77
CA TYR A 20 0.64 -5.57 2.90
C TYR A 20 1.57 -6.49 3.69
N THR A 21 2.84 -6.49 3.31
CA THR A 21 3.91 -7.26 3.95
C THR A 21 5.13 -6.37 4.15
N TYR A 22 5.94 -6.68 5.15
CA TYR A 22 7.22 -6.05 5.36
C TYR A 22 8.31 -6.93 4.76
N ASP A 23 9.16 -6.33 3.94
CA ASP A 23 10.32 -6.97 3.32
C ASP A 23 11.55 -6.12 3.67
N GLU A 24 12.38 -6.62 4.59
CA GLU A 24 13.54 -5.91 5.16
C GLU A 24 13.17 -4.52 5.72
N ASP A 25 13.36 -3.46 4.92
CA ASP A 25 13.07 -2.04 5.23
C ASP A 25 12.02 -1.42 4.31
N GLU A 26 11.24 -2.24 3.60
CA GLU A 26 10.18 -1.82 2.71
C GLU A 26 8.81 -2.39 3.11
N VAL A 27 7.78 -1.58 2.93
CA VAL A 27 6.39 -2.05 2.94
C VAL A 27 5.97 -2.34 1.51
N VAL A 28 5.57 -3.57 1.26
CA VAL A 28 5.07 -4.06 -0.02
C VAL A 28 3.56 -4.24 0.09
N VAL A 29 2.80 -3.64 -0.82
CA VAL A 29 1.34 -3.58 -0.80
C VAL A 29 0.76 -4.15 -2.09
N LYS A 30 -0.24 -5.02 -1.97
CA LYS A 30 -1.03 -5.59 -3.07
C LYS A 30 -2.47 -5.12 -2.96
N VAL A 31 -2.97 -4.53 -4.04
CA VAL A 31 -4.35 -4.01 -4.07
C VAL A 31 -5.33 -5.12 -4.43
N GLY A 32 -6.44 -5.19 -3.70
CA GLY A 32 -7.58 -6.06 -4.00
C GLY A 32 -7.67 -7.37 -3.23
N LYS A 33 -6.71 -7.68 -2.35
CA LYS A 33 -6.72 -8.90 -1.53
C LYS A 33 -7.01 -10.21 -2.29
N GLY A 34 -6.43 -10.35 -3.48
CA GLY A 34 -6.68 -11.49 -4.37
C GLY A 34 -8.06 -11.49 -5.07
N LYS A 35 -8.84 -10.41 -4.94
CA LYS A 35 -10.11 -10.19 -5.63
C LYS A 35 -10.02 -8.96 -6.54
N ARG A 36 -10.84 -8.96 -7.59
CA ARG A 36 -10.98 -7.79 -8.46
C ARG A 36 -11.83 -6.75 -7.73
N LEU A 37 -11.25 -5.58 -7.47
CA LEU A 37 -12.00 -4.45 -6.94
C LEU A 37 -12.79 -3.76 -8.05
N PRO A 38 -13.93 -3.13 -7.73
CA PRO A 38 -14.57 -2.16 -8.61
C PRO A 38 -13.57 -1.08 -9.05
N GLU A 39 -13.70 -0.57 -10.28
CA GLU A 39 -12.75 0.37 -10.87
C GLU A 39 -12.59 1.64 -10.02
N ASP A 40 -13.69 2.22 -9.54
CA ASP A 40 -13.68 3.38 -8.64
C ASP A 40 -12.90 3.12 -7.35
N GLN A 41 -13.15 1.97 -6.72
CA GLN A 41 -12.49 1.60 -5.47
C GLN A 41 -11.00 1.30 -5.68
N PHE A 42 -10.67 0.65 -6.79
CA PHE A 42 -9.28 0.41 -7.19
C PHE A 42 -8.56 1.75 -7.38
N ARG A 43 -9.12 2.63 -8.21
CA ARG A 43 -8.55 3.94 -8.51
C ARG A 43 -8.38 4.80 -7.26
N ASP A 44 -9.35 4.79 -6.36
CA ASP A 44 -9.24 5.49 -5.08
C ASP A 44 -8.10 4.94 -4.22
N THR A 45 -8.03 3.62 -4.08
CA THR A 45 -6.95 2.94 -3.33
C THR A 45 -5.57 3.29 -3.89
N ILE A 46 -5.42 3.27 -5.21
CA ILE A 46 -4.19 3.65 -5.90
C ILE A 46 -3.82 5.11 -5.61
N ASN A 47 -4.78 6.02 -5.63
CA ASN A 47 -4.55 7.42 -5.31
C ASN A 47 -4.11 7.62 -3.85
N GLN A 48 -4.70 6.86 -2.91
CA GLN A 48 -4.29 6.91 -1.50
C GLN A 48 -2.85 6.40 -1.32
N LEU A 49 -2.49 5.29 -1.97
CA LEU A 49 -1.13 4.75 -1.93
C LEU A 49 -0.09 5.75 -2.48
N LYS A 50 -0.40 6.40 -3.61
CA LYS A 50 0.44 7.49 -4.15
C LYS A 50 0.62 8.64 -3.15
N LYS A 51 -0.47 9.11 -2.52
CA LYS A 51 -0.43 10.18 -1.50
C LYS A 51 0.38 9.78 -0.26
N MET A 52 0.41 8.49 0.07
CA MET A 52 1.20 7.94 1.17
C MET A 52 2.69 7.75 0.82
N GLY A 53 3.07 7.97 -0.43
CA GLY A 53 4.45 7.88 -0.91
C GLY A 53 4.85 6.48 -1.40
N PHE A 54 3.89 5.58 -1.61
CA PHE A 54 4.18 4.29 -2.26
C PHE A 54 4.42 4.49 -3.76
N LYS A 55 5.35 3.70 -4.28
CA LYS A 55 5.68 3.62 -5.71
C LYS A 55 5.18 2.31 -6.27
N PHE A 56 4.60 2.35 -7.47
CA PHE A 56 4.19 1.14 -8.15
C PHE A 56 5.40 0.47 -8.80
N ASP A 57 5.56 -0.82 -8.50
CA ASP A 57 6.54 -1.73 -9.07
C ASP A 57 5.85 -2.56 -10.17
N PRO A 58 6.14 -2.31 -11.46
CA PRO A 58 5.44 -2.97 -12.57
C PRO A 58 5.81 -4.45 -12.70
N ASP A 59 7.03 -4.83 -12.32
CA ASP A 59 7.54 -6.20 -12.39
C ASP A 59 6.76 -7.14 -11.48
N THR A 60 6.52 -6.72 -10.24
CA THR A 60 5.80 -7.51 -9.23
C THR A 60 4.33 -7.13 -9.09
N LYS A 61 3.89 -6.08 -9.79
CA LYS A 61 2.55 -5.49 -9.68
C LYS A 61 2.19 -5.14 -8.22
N THR A 62 3.17 -4.64 -7.48
CA THR A 62 3.02 -4.26 -6.07
C THR A 62 3.32 -2.77 -5.86
N TRP A 63 2.91 -2.25 -4.71
CA TRP A 63 3.18 -0.89 -4.29
C TRP A 63 4.20 -0.92 -3.16
N ARG A 64 5.35 -0.28 -3.34
CA ARG A 64 6.47 -0.35 -2.39
C ARG A 64 6.79 1.00 -1.80
N LYS A 65 7.17 1.01 -0.52
CA LYS A 65 7.64 2.21 0.16
C LYS A 65 8.70 1.84 1.19
N LYS A 66 9.85 2.49 1.14
CA LYS A 66 10.87 2.41 2.16
C LYS A 66 10.39 3.08 3.46
N VAL A 67 10.52 2.39 4.59
CA VAL A 67 10.01 2.81 5.92
C VAL A 67 11.06 3.04 6.97
#